data_AF-A0A3A6E6R3-F1
#
_entry.id   AF-A0A3A6E6R3-F1
#
_cell.length_a   1.000
_cell.length_b   1.000
_cell.length_c   1.000
_cell.angle_alpha   90.00
_cell.angle_beta   90.00
_cell.angle_gamma   90.00
#
_symmetry.space_group_name_H-M   'P 1'
#
loop_
_entity.id
_entity.type
_entity.pdbx_description
1 polymer ?
#
loop_
_entity_poly.entity_id
_entity_poly.type
_entity_poly.pdbx_seq_one_letter_code
_entity_poly.pdbx_strand_id
1 'polypeptide(L)' 'MTKEEIISMLSKELNSEWTNGVTCLMVENSDSYIPVIVHHNKNELIVEVGEQDKKIYRIGRNELNKTS' A
#
# COMPACT_ATOMS: atom_id res chain seq x y z
N MET A 1 1.76 -0.22 11.46
CA MET A 1 0.91 -0.82 10.41
C MET A 1 1.35 -2.25 10.11
N THR A 2 0.40 -3.17 9.95
CA THR A 2 0.60 -4.56 9.51
C THR A 2 0.43 -4.69 7.99
N LYS A 3 0.86 -5.81 7.40
CA LYS A 3 0.72 -6.04 5.95
C LYS A 3 -0.77 -6.15 5.55
N GLU A 4 -1.59 -6.75 6.38
CA GLU A 4 -3.01 -6.98 6.17
C GLU A 4 -3.82 -5.67 6.17
N GLU A 5 -3.51 -4.76 7.11
CA GLU A 5 -4.10 -3.41 7.16
C GLU A 5 -3.78 -2.63 5.87
N ILE A 6 -2.53 -2.71 5.40
CA ILE A 6 -2.09 -2.07 4.15
C ILE A 6 -2.85 -2.67 2.96
N ILE A 7 -2.97 -4.00 2.86
CA ILE A 7 -3.71 -4.65 1.78
C ILE A 7 -5.18 -4.19 1.78
N SER A 8 -5.83 -4.15 2.94
CA SER A 8 -7.24 -3.74 3.05
C SER A 8 -7.47 -2.27 2.70
N MET A 9 -6.53 -1.39 3.02
CA MET A 9 -6.58 0.01 2.60
C MET A 9 -6.38 0.13 1.09
N LEU A 10 -5.32 -0.47 0.56
CA LEU A 10 -4.98 -0.36 -0.86
C LEU A 10 -6.02 -1.01 -1.77
N SER A 11 -6.73 -2.05 -1.32
CA SER A 11 -7.80 -2.66 -2.13
C SER A 11 -9.03 -1.76 -2.28
N LYS A 12 -9.20 -0.75 -1.43
CA LYS A 12 -10.26 0.27 -1.55
C LYS A 12 -9.84 1.46 -2.40
N GLU A 13 -8.57 1.86 -2.29
CA GLU A 13 -8.04 3.05 -2.95
C GLU A 13 -7.54 2.78 -4.38
N LEU A 14 -7.08 1.55 -4.66
CA LEU A 14 -6.49 1.20 -5.96
C LEU A 14 -7.46 0.38 -6.82
N ASN A 15 -7.61 0.78 -8.08
CA ASN A 15 -8.31 0.00 -9.08
C ASN A 15 -7.58 -1.31 -9.36
N SER A 16 -8.31 -2.41 -9.58
CA SER A 16 -7.73 -3.74 -9.90
C SER A 16 -6.84 -3.76 -11.15
N GLU A 17 -6.94 -2.74 -12.00
CA GLU A 17 -6.07 -2.47 -13.15
C GLU A 17 -5.25 -1.19 -12.94
N TRP A 18 -4.08 -1.31 -12.31
CA TRP A 18 -3.11 -0.21 -12.25
C TRP A 18 -2.05 -0.32 -13.35
N THR A 19 -1.56 0.84 -13.79
CA THR A 19 -0.38 0.96 -14.64
C THR A 19 0.86 1.27 -13.79
N ASN A 20 2.04 1.32 -14.40
CA ASN A 20 3.25 1.68 -13.67
C ASN A 20 3.16 3.12 -13.17
N GLY A 21 3.54 3.39 -11.93
CA GLY A 21 3.41 4.71 -11.33
C GLY A 21 3.78 4.74 -9.86
N VAL A 22 3.58 5.90 -9.24
CA VAL A 22 3.77 6.09 -7.80
C VAL A 22 2.58 6.85 -7.23
N THR A 23 2.01 6.34 -6.14
CA THR A 23 0.96 7.01 -5.37
C THR A 23 1.47 7.24 -3.95
N CYS A 24 1.23 8.43 -3.41
CA CYS A 24 1.52 8.73 -2.01
C CYS A 24 0.21 8.88 -1.25
N LEU A 25 0.05 8.15 -0.15
CA LEU A 25 -1.10 8.19 0.74
C LEU A 25 -0.66 8.72 2.10
N MET A 26 -1.48 9.59 2.70
CA MET A 26 -1.30 10.02 4.08
C MET A 26 -2.32 9.27 4.93
N VAL A 27 -1.83 8.36 5.77
CA VAL A 27 -2.69 7.49 6.58
C VAL A 27 -2.76 8.02 7.99
N GLU A 28 -3.97 8.29 8.47
CA GLU A 28 -4.20 8.72 9.84
C GLU A 28 -3.97 7.55 10.80
N ASN A 29 -3.13 7.77 11.82
CA ASN A 29 -2.92 6.89 12.96
C ASN A 29 -3.16 7.70 14.25
N SER A 30 -3.40 7.02 15.37
CA SER A 30 -3.84 7.61 16.66
C SER A 30 -3.10 8.89 17.05
N ASP A 31 -1.80 8.96 16.77
CA ASP A 31 -0.91 10.02 17.23
C ASP A 31 -0.29 10.86 16.09
N SER A 32 -0.50 10.48 14.81
CA SER A 32 0.17 11.13 13.67
C SER A 32 -0.38 10.70 12.31
N TYR A 33 0.03 11.41 11.24
CA TYR A 33 -0.10 10.91 9.87
C TYR A 33 1.16 10.18 9.45
N ILE A 34 0.98 8.98 8.90
CA ILE A 34 2.06 8.15 8.37
C ILE A 34 2.04 8.25 6.85
N PRO A 35 3.13 8.69 6.19
CA PRO A 35 3.21 8.65 4.74
C PRO A 35 3.41 7.21 4.27
N VAL A 36 2.61 6.80 3.30
CA VAL A 36 2.69 5.50 2.63
C VAL A 36 2.93 5.74 1.14
N ILE A 37 4.11 5.34 0.67
CA ILE A 37 4.49 5.46 -0.74
C ILE A 37 4.26 4.11 -1.42
N VAL A 38 3.45 4.09 -2.46
CA VAL A 38 3.12 2.90 -3.22
C VAL A 38 3.72 3.03 -4.61
N HIS A 39 4.67 2.15 -4.92
CA HIS A 39 5.21 1.98 -6.26
C HIS A 39 4.40 0.89 -6.97
N HIS A 40 3.77 1.27 -8.07
CA HIS A 40 2.96 0.40 -8.89
C HIS A 40 3.82 -0.20 -10.00
N ASN A 41 3.83 -1.52 -10.08
CA ASN A 41 4.29 -2.27 -11.24
C ASN A 41 3.12 -3.15 -11.71
N LYS A 42 3.03 -3.46 -13.01
CA LYS A 42 1.95 -4.30 -13.60
C LYS A 42 1.65 -5.60 -12.84
N ASN A 43 2.64 -6.14 -12.10
CA ASN A 43 2.56 -7.42 -11.40
C ASN A 43 2.50 -7.30 -9.87
N GLU A 44 3.09 -6.26 -9.28
CA GLU A 44 3.25 -6.11 -7.83
C GLU A 44 3.19 -4.64 -7.41
N LEU A 45 2.86 -4.43 -6.15
CA LEU A 45 3.00 -3.16 -5.45
C LEU A 45 4.19 -3.27 -4.47
N ILE A 46 5.04 -2.25 -4.46
CA ILE A 46 6.05 -2.06 -3.42
C ILE A 46 5.57 -0.90 -2.55
N VAL A 47 5.36 -1.17 -1.26
CA VAL A 47 4.78 -0.21 -0.31
C VAL A 47 5.83 0.14 0.72
N GLU A 48 6.18 1.41 0.80
CA GLU A 48 7.06 1.97 1.82
C GLU A 48 6.21 2.72 2.86
N VAL A 49 6.36 2.36 4.13
CA VAL A 49 5.66 3.00 5.24
C VAL A 49 6.66 3.82 6.03
N GLY A 50 6.45 5.14 6.08
CA GLY A 50 7.28 6.10 6.80
C GLY A 50 7.05 6.11 8.31
N GLU A 51 7.18 4.95 8.96
CA GLU A 51 7.30 4.82 10.42
C GLU A 51 8.77 5.01 10.86
N GLN A 52 9.02 5.14 12.16
CA GLN A 52 10.38 5.27 12.75
C GLN A 52 11.32 4.15 12.28
N ASP A 53 10.78 2.93 12.14
CA ASP A 53 11.39 1.84 11.40
C ASP A 53 10.71 1.75 10.03
N LYS A 54 11.41 2.19 8.97
CA LYS A 54 10.88 2.10 7.61
C LYS A 54 10.58 0.64 7.27
N LYS A 55 9.31 0.34 7.01
CA LYS A 55 8.86 -1.00 6.58
C LYS A 55 8.57 -0.98 5.09
N ILE A 56 9.02 -2.03 4.41
CA ILE A 56 8.78 -2.24 2.98
C ILE A 56 7.99 -3.54 2.80
N TYR A 57 6.85 -3.45 2.13
CA TYR A 57 6.00 -4.59 1.81
C TYR A 57 5.93 -4.79 0.30
N ARG A 58 6.02 -6.04 -0.13
CA ARG A 58 5.70 -6.44 -1.51
C ARG A 58 4.35 -7.15 -1.51
N ILE A 59 3.45 -6.69 -2.37
CA ILE A 59 2.08 -7.18 -2.48
C ILE A 59 1.85 -7.54 -3.94
N GLY A 60 1.69 -8.84 -4.23
CA GLY A 60 1.31 -9.28 -5.57
C GLY A 60 -0.11 -8.86 -5.91
N ARG A 61 -0.41 -8.69 -7.20
CA ARG A 61 -1.76 -8.34 -7.67
C ARG A 61 -2.85 -9.30 -7.17
N ASN A 62 -2.53 -10.58 -7.10
CA ASN A 62 -3.43 -11.62 -6.57
C ASN A 62 -3.60 -11.56 -5.04
N GLU A 63 -2.65 -10.99 -4.29
CA GLU A 63 -2.80 -10.79 -2.85
C GLU A 63 -3.75 -9.64 -2.55
N LEU A 64 -3.68 -8.56 -3.35
CA LEU A 64 -4.58 -7.42 -3.20
C LEU A 64 -6.03 -7.80 -3.51
N ASN A 65 -6.25 -8.49 -4.63
CA ASN A 65 -7.58 -8.85 -5.13
C ASN A 65 -8.31 -9.95 -4.32
N LYS A 66 -7.65 -10.60 -3.35
CA LYS A 66 -8.30 -11.60 -2.47
C LYS A 66 -9.24 -10.97 -1.43
N THR A 67 -9.16 -9.65 -1.25
CA THR A 67 -9.91 -8.91 -0.23
C THR A 67 -11.01 -8.02 -0.81
N SER A 68 -11.20 -8.05 -2.14
CA SER A 68 -12.26 -7.32 -2.87
C SER A 68 -13.55 -8.13 -2.95
#